data_AF-A0A2M9ZBI9-F1
#
_entry.id   AF-A0A2M9ZBI9-F1
#
_cell.length_a   1.000
_cell.length_b   1.000
_cell.length_c   1.000
_cell.angle_alpha   90.00
_cell.angle_beta   90.00
_cell.angle_gamma   90.00
#
_symmetry.space_group_name_H-M   'P 1'
#
loop_
_entity.id
_entity.type
_entity.pdbx_description
1 polymer ?
#
loop_
_entity_poly.entity_id
_entity_poly.type
_entity_poly.pdbx_seq_one_letter_code
_entity_poly.pdbx_strand_id
1 'polypeptide(L)'
;MFLPNRKFPGVDPTLPNLHFILRLTALFFTLSLSFLEVNAEESLTSSLDSSWTRLEGEEFDEGWRKYSKEKDARPLKSWFRSHPKLSVGDCTFHKNQDSEEVQYLHLSCPDRKLEGFFYSGKEKIRFAEKIRSFHVKGPTKIGKAVYWEISFSREEARNAGLHPENRISKQSKIETKTSTENFGLQYFLSIARHPAHRPAPVGKEIFFDSSCPLLYLGKDADFYWDKALYFSFQASCLPDSPYSWIRIKADAGGNVLVDDKPAESLQEGERFLAKLKLQAIEKDKIVWSDAELFHE
;
A
#
# COMPACT_ATOMS: atom_id res chain seq x y z
N MET A 1 37.27 -77.03 40.72
CA MET A 1 36.21 -76.04 40.95
C MET A 1 35.28 -76.07 39.74
N PHE A 2 34.02 -76.41 40.00
CA PHE A 2 32.82 -76.53 39.17
C PHE A 2 32.87 -76.18 37.65
N LEU A 3 32.75 -77.25 36.85
CA LEU A 3 31.87 -77.57 35.70
C LEU A 3 30.80 -76.53 35.21
N PRO A 4 30.12 -76.69 34.04
CA PRO A 4 30.62 -76.69 32.65
C PRO A 4 29.61 -76.14 31.57
N ASN A 5 30.04 -76.15 30.30
CA ASN A 5 29.35 -76.59 29.07
C ASN A 5 27.94 -76.10 28.60
N ARG A 6 27.99 -75.61 27.33
CA ARG A 6 27.31 -76.10 26.09
C ARG A 6 25.95 -75.55 25.63
N LYS A 7 26.04 -74.97 24.41
CA LYS A 7 25.32 -75.26 23.14
C LYS A 7 23.84 -74.85 22.95
N PHE A 8 23.66 -74.00 21.93
CA PHE A 8 22.68 -73.99 20.81
C PHE A 8 21.98 -75.33 20.46
N PRO A 9 20.98 -75.40 19.54
CA PRO A 9 20.05 -74.40 18.94
C PRO A 9 18.58 -74.92 18.87
N GLY A 10 17.66 -74.21 18.20
CA GLY A 10 16.48 -74.83 17.53
C GLY A 10 15.12 -74.17 17.77
N VAL A 11 14.51 -73.69 16.68
CA VAL A 11 13.11 -73.24 16.51
C VAL A 11 12.26 -74.48 16.16
N ASP A 12 11.07 -74.71 16.72
CA ASP A 12 9.69 -74.53 16.17
C ASP A 12 8.79 -75.64 16.78
N PRO A 13 7.46 -75.80 16.51
CA PRO A 13 6.33 -74.90 16.23
C PRO A 13 5.12 -75.24 17.16
N THR A 14 3.92 -74.72 16.88
CA THR A 14 2.59 -75.12 17.43
C THR A 14 2.09 -74.45 18.72
N LEU A 15 1.61 -73.21 18.58
CA LEU A 15 0.36 -72.72 19.21
C LEU A 15 0.18 -71.24 18.83
N PRO A 16 -0.86 -70.85 18.09
CA PRO A 16 -1.11 -69.44 17.80
C PRO A 16 -1.43 -68.73 19.11
N ASN A 17 -0.48 -67.93 19.55
CA ASN A 17 -0.55 -67.15 20.77
C ASN A 17 -1.76 -66.19 20.64
N LEU A 18 -2.70 -66.31 21.58
CA LEU A 18 -4.00 -65.63 21.66
C LEU A 18 -3.94 -64.10 21.43
N HIS A 19 -2.75 -63.52 21.57
CA HIS A 19 -2.42 -62.12 21.28
C HIS A 19 -2.55 -61.71 19.79
N PHE A 20 -2.46 -62.65 18.84
CA PHE A 20 -2.61 -62.31 17.42
C PHE A 20 -4.09 -62.20 17.00
N ILE A 21 -4.97 -63.03 17.60
CA ILE A 21 -6.43 -62.98 17.36
C ILE A 21 -7.04 -61.73 18.00
N LEU A 22 -6.55 -61.31 19.17
CA LEU A 22 -6.96 -60.06 19.82
C LEU A 22 -6.48 -58.79 19.08
N ARG A 23 -5.46 -58.88 18.22
CA ARG A 23 -5.03 -57.75 17.38
C ARG A 23 -5.79 -57.67 16.06
N LEU A 24 -6.37 -58.75 15.56
CA LEU A 24 -7.22 -58.74 14.36
C LEU A 24 -8.67 -58.28 14.64
N THR A 25 -9.20 -58.49 15.85
CA THR A 25 -10.53 -57.98 16.22
C THR A 25 -10.55 -56.47 16.51
N ALA A 26 -9.42 -55.89 16.94
CA ALA A 26 -9.27 -54.44 17.04
C ALA A 26 -9.13 -53.74 15.67
N LEU A 27 -8.70 -54.47 14.64
CA LEU A 27 -8.60 -53.98 13.26
C LEU A 27 -9.91 -54.08 12.47
N PHE A 28 -10.86 -54.92 12.90
CA PHE A 28 -12.20 -54.96 12.30
C PHE A 28 -13.18 -53.95 12.94
N PHE A 29 -12.95 -53.53 14.19
CA PHE A 29 -13.73 -52.44 14.81
C PHE A 29 -13.29 -51.03 14.37
N THR A 30 -12.13 -50.93 13.70
CA THR A 30 -11.67 -49.69 13.04
C THR A 30 -12.04 -49.65 11.54
N LEU A 31 -12.66 -50.70 11.01
CA LEU A 31 -13.13 -50.79 9.62
C LEU A 31 -14.66 -50.87 9.48
N SER A 32 -15.41 -50.90 10.58
CA SER A 32 -16.89 -50.80 10.59
C SER A 32 -17.43 -49.46 11.11
N LEU A 33 -16.55 -48.52 11.52
CA LEU A 33 -16.89 -47.12 11.81
C LEU A 33 -16.86 -46.23 10.56
N SER A 34 -17.09 -46.80 9.38
CA SER A 34 -17.28 -46.07 8.12
C SER A 34 -18.74 -45.72 7.83
N PHE A 35 -19.67 -45.95 8.75
CA PHE A 35 -21.09 -45.64 8.53
C PHE A 35 -21.76 -45.20 9.83
N LEU A 36 -21.53 -43.94 10.22
CA LEU A 36 -22.41 -43.05 11.01
C LEU A 36 -21.59 -41.90 11.63
N GLU A 37 -20.70 -41.28 10.85
CA GLU A 37 -20.44 -39.86 11.09
C GLU A 37 -21.52 -39.10 10.33
N VAL A 38 -22.53 -38.68 11.09
CA VAL A 38 -23.34 -37.52 10.75
C VAL A 38 -22.34 -36.46 10.33
N ASN A 39 -22.28 -36.19 9.03
CA ASN A 39 -21.62 -35.01 8.48
C ASN A 39 -22.33 -33.80 9.09
N ALA A 40 -21.89 -33.42 10.29
CA ALA A 40 -21.80 -32.03 10.63
C ALA A 40 -20.79 -31.46 9.63
N GLU A 41 -21.29 -31.04 8.46
CA GLU A 41 -20.69 -29.93 7.74
C GLU A 41 -20.73 -28.74 8.69
N GLU A 42 -19.81 -28.72 9.66
CA GLU A 42 -19.23 -27.48 10.14
C GLU A 42 -18.63 -26.84 8.91
N SER A 43 -19.47 -26.05 8.25
CA SER A 43 -19.07 -24.92 7.48
C SER A 43 -18.08 -24.14 8.34
N LEU A 44 -16.80 -24.47 8.22
CA LEU A 44 -15.68 -23.58 8.47
C LEU A 44 -15.74 -22.50 7.39
N THR A 45 -16.84 -21.76 7.41
CA THR A 45 -16.86 -20.34 7.19
C THR A 45 -15.98 -19.74 8.29
N SER A 46 -14.67 -19.89 8.09
CA SER A 46 -13.74 -18.83 8.44
C SER A 46 -14.44 -17.56 8.04
N SER A 47 -14.83 -16.78 9.04
CA SER A 47 -15.46 -15.48 8.89
C SER A 47 -14.55 -14.66 8.00
N LEU A 48 -14.79 -14.74 6.69
CA LEU A 48 -14.26 -13.84 5.71
C LEU A 48 -14.87 -12.51 6.11
N ASP A 49 -14.04 -11.73 6.79
CA ASP A 49 -14.27 -10.35 7.19
C ASP A 49 -15.12 -9.70 6.10
N SER A 50 -16.33 -9.24 6.46
CA SER A 50 -17.34 -8.67 5.53
C SER A 50 -16.87 -7.41 4.80
N SER A 51 -15.57 -7.11 4.83
CA SER A 51 -14.91 -5.99 4.16
C SER A 51 -14.25 -6.34 2.82
N TRP A 52 -14.15 -7.62 2.44
CA TRP A 52 -13.53 -8.02 1.17
C TRP A 52 -14.57 -8.26 0.07
N THR A 53 -14.44 -7.56 -1.05
CA THR A 53 -15.31 -7.70 -2.22
C THR A 53 -14.76 -8.73 -3.19
N ARG A 54 -15.63 -9.60 -3.73
CA ARG A 54 -15.30 -10.55 -4.79
C ARG A 54 -15.39 -9.90 -6.17
N LEU A 55 -14.64 -10.43 -7.14
CA LEU A 55 -14.63 -9.97 -8.53
C LEU A 55 -15.80 -10.58 -9.33
N GLU A 56 -17.02 -10.33 -8.86
CA GLU A 56 -18.25 -10.87 -9.42
C GLU A 56 -19.38 -9.81 -9.34
N GLY A 57 -20.43 -10.02 -10.12
CA GLY A 57 -21.60 -9.13 -10.18
C GLY A 57 -21.71 -8.40 -11.50
N GLU A 58 -22.95 -8.05 -11.85
CA GLU A 58 -23.31 -7.51 -13.17
C GLU A 58 -22.51 -6.26 -13.54
N GLU A 59 -22.32 -5.33 -12.60
CA GLU A 59 -21.54 -4.09 -12.81
C GLU A 59 -20.06 -4.39 -13.10
N PHE A 60 -19.46 -5.32 -12.35
CA PHE A 60 -18.08 -5.72 -12.56
C PHE A 60 -17.94 -6.44 -13.91
N ASP A 61 -18.83 -7.38 -14.20
CA ASP A 61 -18.79 -8.20 -15.41
C ASP A 61 -18.96 -7.35 -16.68
N GLU A 62 -19.89 -6.39 -16.65
CA GLU A 62 -20.06 -5.45 -17.76
C GLU A 62 -18.85 -4.53 -17.91
N GLY A 63 -18.35 -3.98 -16.80
CA GLY A 63 -17.15 -3.15 -16.78
C GLY A 63 -15.93 -3.89 -17.32
N TRP A 64 -15.74 -5.14 -16.90
CA TRP A 64 -14.62 -5.98 -17.32
C TRP A 64 -14.70 -6.36 -18.79
N ARG A 65 -15.91 -6.61 -19.31
CA ARG A 65 -16.14 -6.83 -20.74
C ARG A 65 -15.75 -5.60 -21.57
N LYS A 66 -16.17 -4.40 -21.15
CA LYS A 66 -15.80 -3.13 -21.82
C LYS A 66 -14.30 -2.88 -21.78
N TYR A 67 -13.68 -3.08 -20.62
CA TYR A 67 -12.23 -2.99 -20.49
C TYR A 67 -11.48 -3.99 -21.39
N SER A 68 -11.93 -5.25 -21.43
CA SER A 68 -11.23 -6.29 -22.19
C SER A 68 -11.33 -6.08 -23.70
N LYS A 69 -12.52 -5.71 -24.20
CA LYS A 69 -12.81 -5.57 -25.63
C LYS A 69 -12.56 -4.15 -26.16
N GLU A 70 -13.08 -3.14 -25.47
CA GLU A 70 -13.10 -1.74 -25.93
C GLU A 70 -11.93 -0.92 -25.35
N LYS A 71 -11.18 -1.49 -24.39
CA LYS A 71 -10.11 -0.82 -23.66
C LYS A 71 -10.58 0.41 -22.87
N ASP A 72 -11.87 0.49 -22.54
CA ASP A 72 -12.42 1.52 -21.67
C ASP A 72 -12.31 1.12 -20.20
N ALA A 73 -11.42 1.81 -19.47
CA ALA A 73 -11.20 1.58 -18.05
C ALA A 73 -12.15 2.37 -17.13
N ARG A 74 -12.94 3.32 -17.65
CA ARG A 74 -13.76 4.23 -16.82
C ARG A 74 -14.81 3.49 -15.97
N PRO A 75 -15.57 2.51 -16.49
CA PRO A 75 -16.58 1.81 -15.69
C PRO A 75 -15.95 1.04 -14.52
N LEU A 76 -14.89 0.27 -14.80
CA LEU A 76 -14.14 -0.45 -13.76
C LEU A 76 -13.45 0.47 -12.77
N LYS A 77 -12.99 1.66 -13.20
CA LYS A 77 -12.35 2.63 -12.30
C LYS A 77 -13.31 3.07 -11.19
N SER A 78 -14.59 3.26 -11.52
CA SER A 78 -15.62 3.57 -10.54
C SER A 78 -15.82 2.40 -9.57
N TRP A 79 -15.96 1.19 -10.12
CA TRP A 79 -16.17 -0.03 -9.35
C TRP A 79 -15.01 -0.34 -8.38
N PHE A 80 -13.76 -0.22 -8.82
CA PHE A 80 -12.60 -0.44 -7.94
C PHE A 80 -12.43 0.64 -6.87
N ARG A 81 -12.97 1.85 -7.09
CA ARG A 81 -12.98 2.91 -6.07
C ARG A 81 -14.00 2.64 -4.97
N SER A 82 -15.17 2.09 -5.32
CA SER A 82 -16.17 1.68 -4.32
C SER A 82 -15.78 0.38 -3.61
N HIS A 83 -14.92 -0.45 -4.21
CA HIS A 83 -14.47 -1.73 -3.65
C HIS A 83 -12.94 -1.79 -3.52
N PRO A 84 -12.34 -1.06 -2.57
CA PRO A 84 -10.89 -0.93 -2.46
C PRO A 84 -10.18 -2.19 -1.96
N LYS A 85 -10.92 -3.12 -1.34
CA LYS A 85 -10.41 -4.35 -0.74
C LYS A 85 -10.97 -5.54 -1.51
N LEU A 86 -10.12 -6.22 -2.29
CA LEU A 86 -10.56 -7.29 -3.18
C LEU A 86 -10.08 -8.65 -2.68
N SER A 87 -10.97 -9.62 -2.71
CA SER A 87 -10.65 -11.03 -2.52
C SER A 87 -10.49 -11.70 -3.89
N VAL A 88 -9.48 -12.55 -3.99
CA VAL A 88 -9.24 -13.38 -5.18
C VAL A 88 -10.32 -14.47 -5.32
N GLY A 89 -10.94 -14.88 -4.21
CA GLY A 89 -11.98 -15.93 -4.21
C GLY A 89 -11.48 -17.25 -4.79
N ASP A 90 -12.25 -17.84 -5.70
CA ASP A 90 -11.93 -19.10 -6.37
C ASP A 90 -10.96 -18.94 -7.56
N CYS A 91 -10.48 -17.72 -7.82
CA CYS A 91 -9.49 -17.46 -8.86
C CYS A 91 -8.06 -17.73 -8.35
N THR A 92 -7.08 -17.75 -9.25
CA THR A 92 -5.66 -17.85 -8.90
C THR A 92 -4.84 -16.90 -9.77
N PHE A 93 -3.90 -16.18 -9.14
CA PHE A 93 -2.98 -15.31 -9.86
C PHE A 93 -1.86 -16.10 -10.54
N HIS A 94 -1.58 -15.74 -11.78
CA HIS A 94 -0.48 -16.27 -12.56
C HIS A 94 0.30 -15.13 -13.24
N LYS A 95 1.60 -15.35 -13.44
CA LYS A 95 2.46 -14.42 -14.16
C LYS A 95 2.28 -14.56 -15.67
N ASN A 96 2.21 -13.42 -16.33
CA ASN A 96 2.44 -13.29 -17.75
C ASN A 96 3.91 -12.92 -17.92
N GLN A 97 4.64 -13.65 -18.78
CA GLN A 97 6.05 -13.46 -19.19
C GLN A 97 6.89 -12.43 -18.41
N ASP A 98 8.01 -12.87 -17.85
CA ASP A 98 8.90 -12.02 -17.07
C ASP A 98 9.52 -10.90 -17.94
N SER A 99 9.08 -9.66 -17.74
CA SER A 99 9.87 -8.49 -18.14
C SER A 99 10.81 -8.08 -17.00
N GLU A 100 11.91 -7.39 -17.32
CA GLU A 100 12.90 -7.00 -16.31
C GLU A 100 12.35 -5.95 -15.32
N GLU A 101 11.43 -5.09 -15.76
CA GLU A 101 10.95 -3.95 -14.98
C GLU A 101 9.51 -4.10 -14.46
N VAL A 102 8.65 -4.86 -15.16
CA VAL A 102 7.20 -4.94 -14.87
C VAL A 102 6.72 -6.39 -14.83
N GLN A 103 5.96 -6.75 -13.79
CA GLN A 103 5.41 -8.10 -13.63
C GLN A 103 3.93 -8.10 -14.00
N TYR A 104 3.64 -8.56 -15.21
CA TYR A 104 2.27 -8.71 -15.68
C TYR A 104 1.63 -9.95 -15.06
N LEU A 105 0.36 -9.83 -14.70
CA LEU A 105 -0.39 -10.86 -14.00
C LEU A 105 -1.77 -11.04 -14.66
N HIS A 106 -2.31 -12.24 -14.51
CA HIS A 106 -3.71 -12.52 -14.81
C HIS A 106 -4.32 -13.36 -13.69
N LEU A 107 -5.63 -13.25 -13.52
CA LEU A 107 -6.40 -14.17 -12.70
C LEU A 107 -7.02 -15.25 -13.58
N SER A 108 -6.78 -16.51 -13.22
CA SER A 108 -7.50 -17.65 -13.77
C SER A 108 -8.64 -18.00 -12.82
N CYS A 109 -9.87 -17.81 -13.24
CA CYS A 109 -11.09 -18.19 -12.51
C CYS A 109 -11.74 -19.40 -13.20
N PRO A 110 -12.68 -20.12 -12.55
CA PRO A 110 -13.31 -21.31 -13.13
C PRO A 110 -13.89 -21.09 -14.55
N ASP A 111 -14.58 -19.97 -14.76
CA ASP A 111 -15.29 -19.71 -16.02
C ASP A 111 -14.59 -18.72 -16.95
N ARG A 112 -13.52 -18.06 -16.49
CA ARG A 112 -12.91 -16.94 -17.21
C ARG A 112 -11.49 -16.65 -16.79
N LYS A 113 -10.76 -16.01 -17.70
CA LYS A 113 -9.45 -15.44 -17.45
C LYS A 113 -9.54 -13.92 -17.43
N LEU A 114 -9.12 -13.30 -16.33
CA LEU A 114 -9.09 -11.85 -16.17
C LEU A 114 -7.65 -11.36 -16.39
N GLU A 115 -7.38 -10.87 -17.59
CA GLU A 115 -6.06 -10.36 -17.97
C GLU A 115 -5.91 -8.86 -17.73
N GLY A 116 -4.67 -8.42 -17.60
CA GLY A 116 -4.34 -7.01 -17.59
C GLY A 116 -4.10 -6.43 -16.21
N PHE A 117 -3.67 -7.24 -15.25
CA PHE A 117 -3.08 -6.76 -14.01
C PHE A 117 -1.56 -6.62 -14.15
N PHE A 118 -0.95 -5.73 -13.39
CA PHE A 118 0.50 -5.70 -13.25
C PHE A 118 0.94 -5.21 -11.88
N TYR A 119 2.15 -5.61 -11.49
CA TYR A 119 2.80 -5.20 -10.27
C TYR A 119 4.12 -4.47 -10.60
N SER A 120 4.27 -3.26 -10.05
CA SER A 120 5.35 -2.30 -10.28
C SER A 120 6.41 -2.27 -9.17
N GLY A 121 6.32 -3.17 -8.18
CA GLY A 121 7.27 -3.18 -7.07
C GLY A 121 8.66 -3.64 -7.48
N LYS A 122 9.68 -3.16 -6.76
CA LYS A 122 11.09 -3.48 -7.01
C LYS A 122 11.40 -4.97 -6.91
N GLU A 123 10.70 -5.68 -6.04
CA GLU A 123 10.88 -7.11 -5.85
C GLU A 123 10.00 -7.94 -6.77
N LYS A 124 10.49 -9.11 -7.18
CA LYS A 124 9.70 -10.04 -7.96
C LYS A 124 8.78 -10.86 -7.07
N ILE A 125 7.48 -10.88 -7.40
CA ILE A 125 6.50 -11.81 -6.83
C ILE A 125 7.04 -13.20 -7.12
N ARG A 126 7.15 -14.07 -6.12
CA ARG A 126 7.64 -15.44 -6.31
C ARG A 126 6.50 -16.42 -6.41
N PHE A 127 5.48 -16.23 -5.56
CA PHE A 127 4.36 -17.14 -5.37
C PHE A 127 3.06 -16.41 -5.68
N ALA A 128 2.77 -16.17 -6.96
CA ALA A 128 1.58 -15.43 -7.37
C ALA A 128 0.30 -16.18 -6.95
N GLU A 129 0.32 -17.50 -7.02
CA GLU A 129 -0.75 -18.42 -6.66
C GLU A 129 -1.14 -18.38 -5.17
N LYS A 130 -0.27 -17.85 -4.31
CA LYS A 130 -0.54 -17.72 -2.86
C LYS A 130 -1.27 -16.43 -2.50
N ILE A 131 -1.45 -15.53 -3.45
CA ILE A 131 -2.12 -14.25 -3.24
C ILE A 131 -3.61 -14.49 -3.04
N ARG A 132 -4.16 -14.10 -1.88
CA ARG A 132 -5.59 -14.25 -1.55
C ARG A 132 -6.37 -12.95 -1.60
N SER A 133 -5.71 -11.82 -1.42
CA SER A 133 -6.30 -10.48 -1.45
C SER A 133 -5.42 -9.49 -2.20
N PHE A 134 -5.99 -8.39 -2.67
CA PHE A 134 -5.21 -7.32 -3.31
C PHE A 134 -5.98 -6.00 -3.33
N HIS A 135 -5.26 -4.93 -3.64
CA HIS A 135 -5.80 -3.60 -3.90
C HIS A 135 -5.45 -3.16 -5.31
N VAL A 136 -6.37 -2.48 -5.97
CA VAL A 136 -6.11 -1.83 -7.26
C VAL A 136 -5.76 -0.37 -7.02
N LYS A 137 -4.56 0.06 -7.42
CA LYS A 137 -4.17 1.47 -7.35
C LYS A 137 -4.87 2.31 -8.41
N GLY A 138 -5.01 1.74 -9.62
CA GLY A 138 -5.70 2.38 -10.72
C GLY A 138 -5.28 1.86 -12.09
N PRO A 139 -5.89 2.41 -13.16
CA PRO A 139 -5.53 2.07 -14.51
C PRO A 139 -4.28 2.85 -14.94
N THR A 140 -3.30 2.15 -15.49
CA THR A 140 -2.03 2.70 -15.99
C THR A 140 -1.87 2.32 -17.45
N LYS A 141 -1.51 3.29 -18.29
CA LYS A 141 -1.24 3.05 -19.71
C LYS A 141 0.21 2.61 -19.89
N ILE A 142 0.41 1.38 -20.38
CA ILE A 142 1.73 0.83 -20.70
C ILE A 142 1.75 0.52 -22.19
N GLY A 143 2.54 1.30 -22.94
CA GLY A 143 2.54 1.27 -24.41
C GLY A 143 1.16 1.63 -24.99
N LYS A 144 0.55 0.68 -25.70
CA LYS A 144 -0.78 0.84 -26.35
C LYS A 144 -1.93 0.28 -25.52
N ALA A 145 -1.65 -0.42 -24.42
CA ALA A 145 -2.65 -1.06 -23.59
C ALA A 145 -2.77 -0.39 -22.22
N VAL A 146 -3.97 -0.49 -21.63
CA VAL A 146 -4.24 -0.06 -20.26
C VAL A 146 -4.24 -1.30 -19.39
N TYR A 147 -3.57 -1.22 -18.24
CA TYR A 147 -3.45 -2.28 -17.24
C TYR A 147 -3.86 -1.76 -15.87
N TRP A 148 -4.26 -2.65 -14.98
CA TRP A 148 -4.58 -2.35 -13.59
C TRP A 148 -3.37 -2.60 -12.70
N GLU A 149 -2.84 -1.53 -12.11
CA GLU A 149 -1.75 -1.65 -11.15
C GLU A 149 -2.28 -2.18 -9.83
N ILE A 150 -1.67 -3.26 -9.33
CA ILE A 150 -2.07 -3.88 -8.06
C ILE A 150 -1.04 -3.68 -6.96
N SER A 151 -1.51 -3.74 -5.72
CA SER A 151 -0.70 -3.74 -4.52
C SER A 151 -1.27 -4.69 -3.47
N PHE A 152 -0.44 -5.06 -2.51
CA PHE A 152 -0.76 -6.07 -1.50
C PHE A 152 -0.60 -5.46 -0.11
N SER A 153 -1.35 -6.00 0.86
CA SER A 153 -1.08 -5.76 2.28
C SER A 153 0.29 -6.33 2.67
N ARG A 154 0.78 -6.03 3.88
CA ARG A 154 2.08 -6.54 4.34
C ARG A 154 2.07 -8.07 4.45
N GLU A 155 0.97 -8.62 4.96
CA GLU A 155 0.76 -10.05 5.16
C GLU A 155 0.71 -10.75 3.80
N GLU A 156 -0.03 -10.17 2.86
CA GLU A 156 -0.19 -10.72 1.52
C GLU A 156 1.10 -10.61 0.70
N ALA A 157 1.87 -9.51 0.87
CA ALA A 157 3.18 -9.37 0.25
C ALA A 157 4.12 -10.51 0.69
N ARG A 158 4.10 -10.89 1.98
CA ARG A 158 4.87 -12.04 2.48
C ARG A 158 4.41 -13.34 1.84
N ASN A 159 3.11 -13.56 1.71
CA ASN A 159 2.55 -14.75 1.04
C ASN A 159 2.99 -14.83 -0.43
N ALA A 160 3.02 -13.69 -1.12
CA ALA A 160 3.52 -13.54 -2.49
C ALA A 160 5.04 -13.76 -2.63
N GLY A 161 5.76 -13.97 -1.53
CA GLY A 161 7.21 -14.15 -1.49
C GLY A 161 7.99 -12.84 -1.62
N LEU A 162 7.33 -11.70 -1.40
CA LEU A 162 7.96 -10.39 -1.28
C LEU A 162 8.45 -10.20 0.16
N HIS A 163 9.58 -9.54 0.32
CA HIS A 163 10.12 -9.12 1.61
C HIS A 163 9.69 -7.67 1.82
N PRO A 164 8.53 -7.39 2.45
CA PRO A 164 8.20 -6.02 2.77
C PRO A 164 9.29 -5.49 3.70
N GLU A 165 10.11 -4.55 3.21
CA GLU A 165 11.09 -3.85 4.03
C GLU A 165 10.40 -3.41 5.33
N ASN A 166 10.96 -3.81 6.47
CA ASN A 166 10.57 -3.24 7.76
C ASN A 166 10.95 -1.75 7.72
N ARG A 167 10.05 -0.90 7.23
CA ARG A 167 10.21 0.55 7.29
C ARG A 167 9.96 1.03 8.73
N ILE A 168 10.92 0.76 9.60
CA ILE A 168 11.30 1.69 10.65
C ILE A 168 12.47 2.48 10.06
N SER A 169 12.18 3.75 9.75
CA SER A 169 13.08 4.84 9.34
C SER A 169 14.43 4.50 8.70
N LYS A 170 14.57 4.84 7.41
CA LYS A 170 15.56 5.83 6.96
C LYS A 170 15.30 6.21 5.49
N GLN A 171 15.37 7.50 5.24
CA GLN A 171 15.39 8.09 3.89
C GLN A 171 16.32 7.30 2.96
N SER A 172 15.78 6.84 1.84
CA SER A 172 16.38 7.07 0.52
C SER A 172 15.43 6.59 -0.58
N LYS A 173 14.85 7.53 -1.33
CA LYS A 173 14.89 7.58 -2.80
C LYS A 173 13.87 8.57 -3.33
N ILE A 174 14.40 9.65 -3.90
CA ILE A 174 13.91 10.31 -5.12
C ILE A 174 13.82 9.20 -6.19
N GLU A 175 12.63 8.67 -6.44
CA GLU A 175 11.59 9.09 -7.40
C GLU A 175 11.85 8.65 -8.86
N THR A 176 10.98 7.75 -9.33
CA THR A 176 10.61 7.64 -10.73
C THR A 176 9.12 8.02 -10.85
N LYS A 177 8.84 9.00 -11.70
CA LYS A 177 7.55 9.63 -12.02
C LYS A 177 6.41 8.63 -12.25
N THR A 178 5.26 8.87 -11.59
CA THR A 178 3.93 9.22 -12.17
C THR A 178 2.85 8.99 -11.12
N SER A 179 2.73 9.92 -10.17
CA SER A 179 1.49 10.20 -9.46
C SER A 179 1.42 11.71 -9.38
N THR A 180 0.60 12.32 -10.24
CA THR A 180 0.33 13.77 -10.24
C THR A 180 -0.52 14.18 -9.02
N GLU A 181 -0.72 13.28 -8.06
CA GLU A 181 -1.37 13.61 -6.79
C GLU A 181 -0.31 14.16 -5.83
N ASN A 182 -0.40 15.47 -5.59
CA ASN A 182 0.41 16.16 -4.61
C ASN A 182 -0.07 15.81 -3.18
N PHE A 183 0.33 14.64 -2.70
CA PHE A 183 -0.03 14.14 -1.36
C PHE A 183 0.44 15.07 -0.23
N GLY A 184 1.51 15.84 -0.47
CA GLY A 184 1.97 16.88 0.44
C GLY A 184 0.92 17.97 0.61
N LEU A 185 0.43 18.51 -0.50
CA LEU A 185 -0.61 19.53 -0.52
C LEU A 185 -1.94 19.01 0.04
N GLN A 186 -2.34 17.79 -0.30
CA GLN A 186 -3.54 17.17 0.30
C GLN A 186 -3.43 17.07 1.82
N TYR A 187 -2.23 16.74 2.33
CA TYR A 187 -1.99 16.72 3.76
C TYR A 187 -2.12 18.12 4.38
N PHE A 188 -1.52 19.14 3.77
CA PHE A 188 -1.70 20.54 4.18
C PHE A 188 -3.19 20.94 4.23
N LEU A 189 -3.95 20.65 3.18
CA LEU A 189 -5.39 20.93 3.12
C LEU A 189 -6.16 20.22 4.25
N SER A 190 -5.76 18.99 4.59
CA SER A 190 -6.41 18.21 5.64
C SER A 190 -6.22 18.83 7.03
N ILE A 191 -5.03 19.39 7.31
CA ILE A 191 -4.73 20.04 8.59
C ILE A 191 -5.28 21.47 8.64
N ALA A 192 -5.23 22.20 7.53
CA ALA A 192 -5.69 23.59 7.45
C ALA A 192 -7.23 23.73 7.53
N ARG A 193 -7.98 22.73 7.05
CA ARG A 193 -9.44 22.69 7.17
C ARG A 193 -9.92 22.26 8.56
N HIS A 194 -9.17 21.42 9.23
CA HIS A 194 -9.52 20.90 10.55
C HIS A 194 -8.31 20.97 11.47
N PRO A 195 -8.03 22.16 12.05
CA PRO A 195 -6.95 22.34 13.03
C PRO A 195 -7.23 21.49 14.27
N ALA A 196 -6.68 20.28 14.30
CA ALA A 196 -6.69 19.40 15.46
C ALA A 196 -5.26 19.30 15.99
N HIS A 197 -5.08 19.15 17.31
CA HIS A 197 -3.77 18.84 17.89
C HIS A 197 -3.28 17.49 17.34
N ARG A 198 -2.49 17.54 16.27
CA ARG A 198 -1.79 16.40 15.70
C ARG A 198 -0.30 16.57 15.98
N PRO A 199 0.41 15.50 16.38
CA PRO A 199 1.86 15.55 16.43
C PRO A 199 2.38 15.87 15.02
N ALA A 200 3.21 16.90 14.93
CA ALA A 200 3.83 17.32 13.68
C ALA A 200 4.75 16.20 13.17
N PRO A 201 4.57 15.70 11.94
CA PRO A 201 5.56 14.82 11.33
C PRO A 201 6.79 15.67 11.00
N VAL A 202 7.78 15.66 11.89
CA VAL A 202 9.03 16.41 11.73
C VAL A 202 9.67 16.08 10.38
N GLY A 203 9.92 17.11 9.58
CA GLY A 203 10.63 16.96 8.30
C GLY A 203 9.75 16.54 7.13
N LYS A 204 8.42 16.60 7.24
CA LYS A 204 7.53 16.39 6.09
C LYS A 204 7.61 17.59 5.14
N GLU A 205 7.94 17.31 3.88
CA GLU A 205 7.97 18.31 2.82
C GLU A 205 6.59 18.40 2.15
N ILE A 206 6.16 19.64 1.86
CA ILE A 206 4.89 19.97 1.25
C ILE A 206 5.20 20.84 0.04
N PHE A 207 4.76 20.39 -1.13
CA PHE A 207 4.88 21.15 -2.36
C PHE A 207 3.56 21.92 -2.59
N PHE A 208 3.65 23.21 -2.76
CA PHE A 208 2.57 24.12 -3.15
C PHE A 208 2.70 24.33 -4.66
N ASP A 209 1.86 23.63 -5.42
CA ASP A 209 1.82 23.69 -6.88
C ASP A 209 0.80 24.74 -7.38
N SER A 210 0.61 24.82 -8.69
CA SER A 210 -0.36 25.74 -9.33
C SER A 210 -1.80 25.64 -8.83
N SER A 211 -2.19 24.56 -8.14
CA SER A 211 -3.52 24.43 -7.53
C SER A 211 -3.63 25.15 -6.17
N CYS A 212 -2.50 25.44 -5.53
CA CYS A 212 -2.42 26.22 -4.30
C CYS A 212 -1.08 26.97 -4.21
N PRO A 213 -0.81 27.95 -5.09
CA PRO A 213 0.39 28.76 -4.98
C PRO A 213 0.35 29.65 -3.74
N LEU A 214 1.54 30.12 -3.35
CA LEU A 214 1.74 31.11 -2.31
C LEU A 214 1.66 32.51 -2.89
N LEU A 215 0.80 33.35 -2.31
CA LEU A 215 0.66 34.77 -2.64
C LEU A 215 1.57 35.56 -1.73
N TYR A 216 2.49 36.35 -2.29
CA TYR A 216 3.34 37.23 -1.50
C TYR A 216 2.52 38.37 -0.89
N LEU A 217 2.61 38.55 0.43
CA LEU A 217 1.87 39.58 1.17
C LEU A 217 2.74 40.78 1.57
N GLY A 218 4.06 40.65 1.52
CA GLY A 218 4.97 41.71 1.92
C GLY A 218 6.06 41.27 2.89
N LYS A 219 6.93 42.22 3.23
CA LYS A 219 7.99 42.02 4.23
C LYS A 219 7.39 42.15 5.62
N ASP A 220 7.62 41.14 6.43
CA ASP A 220 7.15 41.06 7.80
C ASP A 220 8.36 41.11 8.74
N ALA A 221 8.74 42.34 9.08
CA ALA A 221 9.80 42.60 10.03
C ALA A 221 9.22 42.58 11.46
N ASP A 222 8.93 41.38 11.99
CA ASP A 222 8.62 41.24 13.42
C ASP A 222 9.88 41.52 14.24
N PHE A 223 10.07 42.79 14.55
CA PHE A 223 11.28 43.36 15.14
C PHE A 223 11.57 42.91 16.60
N TYR A 224 10.67 42.17 17.26
CA TYR A 224 10.67 42.13 18.71
C TYR A 224 11.30 40.90 19.41
N TRP A 225 11.71 39.83 18.71
CA TRP A 225 12.11 38.60 19.45
C TRP A 225 13.33 37.84 18.90
N ASP A 226 13.53 37.74 17.57
CA ASP A 226 14.57 36.91 16.97
C ASP A 226 15.50 37.64 15.99
N LYS A 227 15.32 38.96 15.81
CA LYS A 227 16.10 39.82 14.89
C LYS A 227 16.20 39.24 13.47
N ALA A 228 15.23 38.42 13.07
CA ALA A 228 15.17 37.82 11.75
C ALA A 228 14.15 38.58 10.91
N LEU A 229 14.51 38.83 9.65
CA LEU A 229 13.55 39.36 8.68
C LEU A 229 12.74 38.18 8.12
N TYR A 230 11.42 38.33 8.07
CA TYR A 230 10.54 37.36 7.43
C TYR A 230 9.81 37.99 6.24
N PHE A 231 9.40 37.12 5.32
CA PHE A 231 8.55 37.44 4.20
C PHE A 231 7.24 36.68 4.40
N SER A 232 6.12 37.40 4.33
CA SER A 232 4.79 36.83 4.55
C SER A 232 4.17 36.39 3.24
N PHE A 233 3.54 35.22 3.28
CA PHE A 233 2.85 34.62 2.16
C PHE A 233 1.50 34.05 2.61
N GLN A 234 0.54 33.94 1.68
CA GLN A 234 -0.73 33.27 1.91
C GLN A 234 -0.92 32.09 0.96
N ALA A 235 -1.27 30.92 1.48
CA ALA A 235 -1.70 29.80 0.66
C ALA A 235 -3.07 30.10 0.00
N SER A 236 -3.08 30.26 -1.32
CA SER A 236 -4.25 30.72 -2.09
C SER A 236 -5.47 29.80 -2.03
N CYS A 237 -5.28 28.51 -1.75
CA CYS A 237 -6.37 27.53 -1.76
C CYS A 237 -7.24 27.52 -0.49
N LEU A 238 -6.81 28.16 0.60
CA LEU A 238 -7.51 28.21 1.88
C LEU A 238 -7.28 29.57 2.61
N PRO A 239 -7.60 30.71 1.98
CA PRO A 239 -7.23 32.03 2.52
C PRO A 239 -7.81 32.33 3.92
N ASP A 240 -8.94 31.73 4.27
CA ASP A 240 -9.63 31.96 5.55
C ASP A 240 -9.08 31.10 6.71
N SER A 241 -8.15 30.17 6.43
CA SER A 241 -7.55 29.33 7.46
C SER A 241 -6.41 30.09 8.17
N PRO A 242 -6.30 30.01 9.51
CA PRO A 242 -5.13 30.56 10.22
C PRO A 242 -3.82 29.90 9.79
N TYR A 243 -3.87 28.66 9.27
CA TYR A 243 -2.70 27.94 8.75
C TYR A 243 -2.32 28.34 7.32
N SER A 244 -3.08 29.22 6.68
CA SER A 244 -2.76 29.73 5.35
C SER A 244 -1.64 30.76 5.36
N TRP A 245 -1.42 31.42 6.50
CA TRP A 245 -0.36 32.40 6.65
C TRP A 245 0.97 31.70 6.88
N ILE A 246 1.89 31.92 5.94
CA ILE A 246 3.19 31.28 5.88
C ILE A 246 4.25 32.37 5.98
N ARG A 247 5.19 32.18 6.92
CA ARG A 247 6.31 33.09 7.13
C ARG A 247 7.59 32.40 6.71
N ILE A 248 8.31 32.98 5.76
CA ILE A 248 9.58 32.46 5.26
C ILE A 248 10.68 33.39 5.72
N LYS A 249 11.70 32.82 6.37
CA LYS A 249 12.83 33.59 6.88
C LYS A 249 13.71 34.08 5.72
N ALA A 250 14.19 35.30 5.81
CA ALA A 250 15.20 35.83 4.89
C ALA A 250 16.53 35.07 5.02
N ASP A 251 17.30 35.07 3.94
CA ASP A 251 18.69 34.64 3.93
C ASP A 251 19.59 35.61 4.72
N ALA A 252 20.89 35.30 4.79
CA ALA A 252 21.86 36.16 5.46
C ALA A 252 22.01 37.56 4.82
N GLY A 253 21.58 37.73 3.56
CA GLY A 253 21.55 38.99 2.84
C GLY A 253 20.26 39.80 3.04
N GLY A 254 19.28 39.28 3.78
CA GLY A 254 17.99 39.93 4.00
C GLY A 254 17.01 39.78 2.84
N ASN A 255 17.23 38.82 1.94
CA ASN A 255 16.36 38.53 0.80
C ASN A 255 15.69 37.17 0.96
N VAL A 256 14.58 36.95 0.27
CA VAL A 256 14.05 35.60 0.10
C VAL A 256 14.62 35.00 -1.18
N LEU A 257 14.89 33.69 -1.17
CA LEU A 257 15.40 32.98 -2.33
C LEU A 257 14.24 32.46 -3.18
N VAL A 258 14.26 32.80 -4.47
CA VAL A 258 13.35 32.24 -5.49
C VAL A 258 14.22 31.63 -6.59
N ASP A 259 13.97 30.37 -6.96
CA ASP A 259 14.83 29.58 -7.85
C ASP A 259 16.31 29.60 -7.42
N ASP A 260 16.57 29.47 -6.12
CA ASP A 260 17.90 29.54 -5.49
C ASP A 260 18.64 30.87 -5.71
N LYS A 261 17.92 31.95 -6.05
CA LYS A 261 18.49 33.29 -6.25
C LYS A 261 17.83 34.31 -5.33
N PRO A 262 18.58 35.27 -4.76
CA PRO A 262 18.00 36.37 -4.01
C PRO A 262 17.01 37.17 -4.87
N ALA A 263 15.77 37.30 -4.41
CA ALA A 263 14.79 38.17 -5.04
C ALA A 263 14.96 39.60 -4.54
N GLU A 264 15.41 40.50 -5.41
CA GLU A 264 15.66 41.91 -5.05
C GLU A 264 14.38 42.73 -4.95
N SER A 265 13.36 42.40 -5.75
CA SER A 265 12.05 43.07 -5.75
C SER A 265 10.92 42.07 -5.95
N LEU A 266 10.08 41.89 -4.92
CA LEU A 266 8.86 41.11 -4.98
C LEU A 266 7.65 42.05 -4.94
N GLN A 267 6.62 41.76 -5.72
CA GLN A 267 5.39 42.54 -5.70
C GLN A 267 4.30 41.84 -4.89
N GLU A 268 3.60 42.59 -4.03
CA GLU A 268 2.46 42.03 -3.29
C GLU A 268 1.42 41.46 -4.27
N GLY A 269 0.92 40.26 -3.96
CA GLY A 269 0.02 39.48 -4.81
C GLY A 269 0.72 38.58 -5.84
N GLU A 270 2.05 38.66 -5.97
CA GLU A 270 2.81 37.76 -6.83
C GLU A 270 2.70 36.30 -6.35
N ARG A 271 2.63 35.38 -7.30
CA ARG A 271 2.33 33.96 -7.07
C ARG A 271 3.59 33.12 -7.21
N PHE A 272 3.82 32.27 -6.23
CA PHE A 272 4.98 31.39 -6.18
C PHE A 272 4.55 29.95 -5.95
N LEU A 273 5.23 29.03 -6.62
CA LEU A 273 5.26 27.64 -6.18
C LEU A 273 6.24 27.55 -5.01
N ALA A 274 6.02 26.60 -4.11
CA ALA A 274 6.89 26.47 -2.95
C ALA A 274 7.08 25.02 -2.52
N LYS A 275 8.25 24.70 -2.02
CA LYS A 275 8.49 23.48 -1.27
C LYS A 275 8.81 23.88 0.17
N LEU A 276 7.90 23.60 1.09
CA LEU A 276 8.02 23.94 2.50
C LEU A 276 8.18 22.69 3.35
N LYS A 277 9.05 22.75 4.35
CA LYS A 277 9.28 21.64 5.27
C LYS A 277 8.66 21.95 6.63
N LEU A 278 7.75 21.09 7.04
CA LEU A 278 6.99 21.24 8.27
C LEU A 278 7.88 20.92 9.48
N GLN A 279 7.94 21.88 10.41
CA GLN A 279 8.65 21.76 11.68
C GLN A 279 7.69 21.45 12.82
N ALA A 280 6.63 22.25 12.97
CA ALA A 280 5.64 22.10 14.03
C ALA A 280 4.26 22.56 13.57
N ILE A 281 3.20 22.02 14.19
CA ILE A 281 1.82 22.48 14.02
C ILE A 281 1.40 23.02 15.38
N GLU A 282 1.18 24.33 15.45
CA GLU A 282 0.70 25.03 16.64
C GLU A 282 -0.80 25.31 16.50
N LYS A 283 -1.41 25.87 17.55
CA LYS A 283 -2.87 26.09 17.57
C LYS A 283 -3.34 27.06 16.49
N ASP A 284 -2.52 28.06 16.18
CA ASP A 284 -2.83 29.22 15.34
C ASP A 284 -1.93 29.34 14.11
N LYS A 285 -0.86 28.54 14.01
CA LYS A 285 0.07 28.57 12.87
C LYS A 285 0.75 27.22 12.62
N ILE A 286 1.36 27.11 11.44
CA ILE A 286 2.33 26.06 11.14
C ILE A 286 3.72 26.71 11.13
N VAL A 287 4.66 26.08 11.83
CA VAL A 287 6.08 26.47 11.81
C VAL A 287 6.79 25.66 10.74
N TRP A 288 7.52 26.35 9.87
CA TRP A 288 8.28 25.79 8.76
C TRP A 288 9.78 25.93 9.02
N SER A 289 10.56 24.89 8.75
CA SER A 289 12.01 24.92 8.98
C SER A 289 12.81 25.31 7.73
N ASP A 290 12.40 24.81 6.57
CA ASP A 290 13.07 25.04 5.28
C ASP A 290 12.00 25.45 4.25
N ALA A 291 12.37 26.36 3.34
CA ALA A 291 11.50 26.85 2.29
C ALA A 291 12.30 27.10 1.00
N GLU A 292 11.82 26.54 -0.11
CA GLU A 292 12.30 26.80 -1.46
C GLU A 292 11.14 27.41 -2.25
N LEU A 293 11.31 28.60 -2.84
CA LEU A 293 10.32 29.23 -3.70
C LEU A 293 10.71 29.09 -5.16
N PHE A 294 9.71 28.96 -6.02
CA PHE A 294 9.88 28.92 -7.47
C PHE A 294 8.86 29.85 -8.12
N HIS A 295 9.20 30.39 -9.29
CA HIS A 295 8.20 31.09 -10.09
C HIS A 295 7.11 30.11 -10.56
N GLU A 296 5.85 30.56 -10.58
CA GLU A 296 4.72 29.81 -11.14
C GLU A 296 4.76 29.74 -12.67
#